data_AF-A0A811M7A6-F1
#
_entry.id   AF-A0A811M7A6-F1
#
_cell.length_a   1.000
_cell.length_b   1.000
_cell.length_c   1.000
_cell.angle_alpha   90.00
_cell.angle_beta   90.00
_cell.angle_gamma   90.00
#
_symmetry.space_group_name_H-M   'P 1'
#
loop_
_entity.id
_entity.type
_entity.pdbx_description
1 polymer ?
#
loop_
_entity_poly.entity_id
_entity_poly.type
_entity_poly.pdbx_seq_one_letter_code
_entity_poly.pdbx_strand_id
1 'polypeptide(L)'
;MDTIFALRHSRIWIQSGEFCQNVNEFKSVNQLEEALKVRRFDWLYFTVVRDPIDRFFSGFVDKCLRDTRRLSAADRCFGCKEDVDCVIERLHKRSIAFSLGRTKGISFDDIHFFPQNWHCNMKQTYDSLKYVKFASPKRLEYREMVEKMLGFFRDQGVELEKLHFIRKSLNTGQTRHSTSNLDQRKEIEAKVRANSTLMRKLVQTFYFDMILFDFDIPNLDF
;
A
#
# COMPACT_ATOMS: atom_id res chain seq x y z
N MET A 1 1.82 1.00 2.99
CA MET A 1 0.71 0.62 3.89
C MET A 1 -0.09 -0.40 3.12
N ASP A 2 0.28 -1.67 3.27
CA ASP A 2 -0.38 -2.78 2.59
C ASP A 2 -1.07 -3.58 3.68
N THR A 3 -2.21 -3.06 4.14
CA THR A 3 -2.82 -3.47 5.40
C THR A 3 -4.32 -3.57 5.34
N ILE A 4 -4.81 -4.73 5.75
CA ILE A 4 -6.24 -5.00 5.91
C ILE A 4 -6.61 -4.81 7.38
N PHE A 5 -7.57 -3.94 7.64
CA PHE A 5 -8.16 -3.71 8.95
C PHE A 5 -9.42 -4.57 9.08
N ALA A 6 -9.57 -5.27 10.20
CA ALA A 6 -10.75 -6.05 10.55
C ALA A 6 -11.42 -5.44 11.79
N LEU A 7 -12.70 -5.10 11.66
CA LEU A 7 -13.49 -4.43 12.69
C LEU A 7 -14.72 -5.26 13.09
N ARG A 8 -14.96 -5.37 14.39
CA ARG A 8 -16.21 -5.88 14.97
C ARG A 8 -16.42 -5.32 16.36
N HIS A 9 -17.59 -4.72 16.59
CA HIS A 9 -18.10 -4.32 17.91
C HIS A 9 -17.00 -3.75 18.83
N SER A 10 -16.45 -2.59 18.47
CA SER A 10 -15.38 -1.87 19.21
C SER A 10 -14.00 -2.55 19.32
N ARG A 11 -13.76 -3.69 18.66
CA ARG A 11 -12.43 -4.33 18.53
C ARG A 11 -11.83 -4.09 17.14
N ILE A 12 -10.53 -3.77 17.08
CA ILE A 12 -9.78 -3.44 15.87
C ILE A 12 -8.57 -4.39 15.75
N TRP A 13 -8.46 -5.09 14.62
CA TRP A 13 -7.28 -5.90 14.27
C TRP A 13 -6.69 -5.41 12.94
N ILE A 14 -5.36 -5.44 12.84
CA ILE A 14 -4.58 -4.77 11.79
C ILE A 14 -3.65 -5.77 11.12
N GLN A 15 -3.78 -5.96 9.81
CA GLN A 15 -2.89 -6.82 9.05
C GLN A 15 -1.75 -6.03 8.40
N SER A 16 -0.82 -5.46 9.17
CA SER A 16 0.54 -5.04 8.74
C SER A 16 1.34 -4.46 9.90
N GLY A 17 2.66 -4.39 9.74
CA GLY A 17 3.54 -3.68 10.66
C GLY A 17 3.30 -2.16 10.73
N GLU A 18 3.21 -1.70 11.97
CA GLU A 18 3.22 -0.31 12.47
C GLU A 18 1.86 0.42 12.59
N PHE A 19 0.91 -0.23 13.27
CA PHE A 19 0.18 0.39 14.39
C PHE A 19 -0.20 -0.72 15.38
N CYS A 20 0.21 -0.63 16.66
CA CYS A 20 0.07 -1.69 17.69
C CYS A 20 0.87 -2.98 17.42
N GLN A 21 2.19 -2.82 17.19
CA GLN A 21 3.13 -3.90 16.89
C GLN A 21 2.95 -5.13 17.81
N ASN A 22 2.76 -6.31 17.20
CA ASN A 22 2.64 -7.62 17.85
C ASN A 22 1.41 -7.87 18.75
N VAL A 23 0.49 -6.91 18.93
CA VAL A 23 -0.69 -7.12 19.79
C VAL A 23 -1.92 -7.51 18.97
N ASN A 24 -2.16 -6.79 17.86
CA ASN A 24 -3.36 -6.96 17.04
C ASN A 24 -3.02 -7.27 15.57
N GLU A 25 -1.99 -8.09 15.33
CA GLU A 25 -1.44 -8.34 13.99
C GLU A 25 -1.50 -9.82 13.59
N PHE A 26 -1.91 -10.06 12.34
CA PHE A 26 -1.91 -11.39 11.70
C PHE A 26 -1.22 -11.32 10.34
N LYS A 27 -0.76 -12.47 9.82
CA LYS A 27 -0.10 -12.55 8.50
C LYS A 27 -1.09 -12.73 7.35
N SER A 28 -2.27 -13.27 7.61
CA SER A 28 -3.35 -13.44 6.63
C SER A 28 -4.73 -13.28 7.27
N VAL A 29 -5.74 -12.96 6.45
CA VAL A 29 -7.13 -12.92 6.92
C VAL A 29 -7.59 -14.30 7.43
N ASN A 30 -7.20 -15.39 6.78
CA ASN A 30 -7.52 -16.74 7.25
C ASN A 30 -6.93 -17.02 8.64
N GLN A 31 -5.68 -16.60 8.88
CA GLN A 31 -5.05 -16.76 10.20
C GLN A 31 -5.82 -15.97 11.28
N LEU A 32 -6.30 -14.77 10.95
CA LEU A 32 -7.15 -13.98 11.85
C LEU A 32 -8.48 -14.70 12.13
N GLU A 33 -9.14 -15.20 11.08
CA GLU A 33 -10.42 -15.92 11.18
C GLU A 33 -10.31 -17.17 12.05
N GLU A 34 -9.26 -17.97 11.83
CA GLU A 34 -8.95 -19.17 12.61
C GLU A 34 -8.63 -18.84 14.07
N ALA A 35 -7.74 -17.85 14.31
CA ALA A 35 -7.30 -17.50 15.66
C ALA A 35 -8.44 -16.91 16.51
N LEU A 36 -9.30 -16.10 15.91
CA LEU A 36 -10.43 -15.47 16.61
C LEU A 36 -11.71 -16.32 16.58
N LYS A 37 -11.72 -17.44 15.83
CA LYS A 37 -12.89 -18.31 15.60
C LYS A 37 -14.08 -17.51 15.06
N VAL A 38 -13.85 -16.73 14.00
CA VAL A 38 -14.84 -15.85 13.41
C VAL A 38 -15.10 -16.17 11.95
N ARG A 39 -16.31 -15.85 11.47
CA ARG A 39 -16.65 -15.95 10.05
C ARG A 39 -16.45 -14.60 9.38
N ARG A 40 -15.97 -14.63 8.14
CA ARG A 40 -15.68 -13.44 7.31
C ARG A 40 -16.81 -12.41 7.30
N PHE A 41 -18.04 -12.83 7.08
CA PHE A 41 -19.16 -11.90 6.93
C PHE A 41 -19.66 -11.29 8.25
N ASP A 42 -19.15 -11.75 9.40
CA ASP A 42 -19.48 -11.18 10.71
C ASP A 42 -18.62 -9.94 11.04
N TRP A 43 -17.67 -9.60 10.16
CA TRP A 43 -16.69 -8.53 10.36
C TRP A 43 -16.65 -7.59 9.16
N LEU A 44 -16.39 -6.31 9.43
CA LEU A 44 -16.04 -5.36 8.38
C LEU A 44 -14.54 -5.43 8.12
N TYR A 45 -14.17 -5.82 6.90
CA TYR A 45 -12.80 -5.73 6.43
C TYR A 45 -12.65 -4.52 5.52
N PHE A 46 -11.64 -3.69 5.76
CA PHE A 46 -11.29 -2.63 4.83
C PHE A 46 -9.77 -2.47 4.70
N THR A 47 -9.32 -1.90 3.58
CA THR A 47 -7.91 -1.56 3.38
C THR A 47 -7.78 -0.17 2.77
N VAL A 48 -6.64 0.47 3.04
CA VAL A 48 -6.29 1.75 2.43
C VAL A 48 -5.50 1.46 1.17
N VAL A 49 -6.07 1.77 0.00
CA VAL A 49 -5.47 1.57 -1.32
C VAL A 49 -4.87 2.87 -1.82
N ARG A 50 -3.76 2.82 -2.53
CA ARG A 50 -3.09 4.01 -3.06
C ARG A 50 -2.92 3.90 -4.57
N ASP A 51 -2.98 5.04 -5.25
CA ASP A 51 -2.63 5.11 -6.67
C ASP A 51 -1.29 4.38 -6.89
N PRO A 52 -1.24 3.36 -7.76
CA PRO A 52 -0.10 2.47 -7.81
C PRO A 52 1.18 3.16 -8.31
N ILE A 53 1.05 4.18 -9.17
CA ILE A 53 2.18 4.95 -9.69
C ILE A 53 2.74 5.89 -8.60
N ASP A 54 1.86 6.62 -7.90
CA ASP A 54 2.22 7.43 -6.73
C ASP A 54 2.82 6.56 -5.61
N ARG A 55 2.29 5.34 -5.40
CA ARG A 55 2.82 4.37 -4.44
C ARG A 55 4.23 3.93 -4.82
N PHE A 56 4.48 3.63 -6.09
CA PHE A 56 5.81 3.30 -6.60
C PHE A 56 6.82 4.41 -6.32
N PHE A 57 6.55 5.65 -6.74
CA PHE A 57 7.48 6.76 -6.52
C PHE A 57 7.70 7.05 -5.04
N SER A 58 6.64 6.96 -4.23
CA SER A 58 6.76 7.10 -2.79
C SER A 58 7.65 6.02 -2.18
N GLY A 59 7.52 4.78 -2.64
CA GLY A 59 8.34 3.64 -2.21
C GLY A 59 9.80 3.80 -2.66
N PHE A 60 10.02 4.22 -3.91
CA PHE A 60 11.35 4.43 -4.47
C PHE A 60 12.12 5.48 -3.66
N VAL A 61 11.50 6.63 -3.41
CA VAL A 61 12.14 7.70 -2.64
C VAL A 61 12.40 7.29 -1.19
N ASP A 62 11.46 6.59 -0.54
CA ASP A 62 11.65 6.15 0.84
C ASP A 62 12.71 5.06 0.95
N LYS A 63 12.66 4.03 0.08
CA LYS A 63 13.47 2.81 0.21
C LYS A 63 14.79 2.83 -0.53
N CYS A 64 14.87 3.53 -1.66
CA CYS A 64 16.06 3.58 -2.50
C CYS A 64 16.91 4.83 -2.26
N LEU A 65 16.28 5.98 -1.96
CA LEU A 65 17.00 7.24 -1.80
C LEU A 65 17.25 7.61 -0.33
N ARG A 66 16.29 7.37 0.57
CA ARG A 66 16.35 7.83 1.97
C ARG A 66 16.76 6.78 2.99
N ASP A 67 16.27 5.54 2.84
CA ASP A 67 16.56 4.47 3.78
C ASP A 67 17.98 3.93 3.52
N THR A 68 18.96 4.50 4.23
CA THR A 68 20.38 4.12 4.15
C THR A 68 20.81 3.15 5.27
N ARG A 69 19.89 2.70 6.13
CA ARG A 69 20.25 2.26 7.50
C ARG A 69 20.20 0.77 7.82
N ARG A 70 19.75 -0.13 6.94
CA ARG A 70 19.37 -1.48 7.43
C ARG A 70 19.76 -2.75 6.65
N LEU A 71 20.46 -2.72 5.53
CA LEU A 71 21.06 -3.92 4.90
C LEU A 71 22.32 -3.52 4.09
N SER A 72 23.15 -4.49 3.68
CA SER A 72 24.25 -4.21 2.74
C SER A 72 23.67 -3.54 1.49
N ALA A 73 24.25 -2.41 1.07
CA ALA A 73 23.73 -1.59 -0.03
C ALA A 73 23.71 -2.32 -1.40
N ALA A 74 24.32 -3.49 -1.49
CA ALA A 74 24.43 -4.26 -2.72
C ALA A 74 23.09 -4.88 -3.18
N ASP A 75 22.19 -5.23 -2.24
CA ASP A 75 20.99 -6.00 -2.54
C ASP A 75 19.67 -5.18 -2.50
N ARG A 76 19.74 -3.87 -2.23
CA ARG A 76 18.53 -3.02 -2.20
C ARG A 76 18.11 -2.52 -3.57
N CYS A 77 16.81 -2.29 -3.72
CA CYS A 77 16.20 -1.76 -4.93
C CYS A 77 16.57 -2.61 -6.14
N PHE A 78 16.44 -3.92 -5.96
CA PHE A 78 16.78 -4.97 -6.91
C PHE A 78 18.25 -4.90 -7.36
N GLY A 79 19.16 -4.33 -6.57
CA GLY A 79 20.56 -4.11 -6.93
C GLY A 79 20.79 -2.93 -7.88
N CYS A 80 19.81 -2.05 -8.06
CA CYS A 80 19.89 -0.86 -8.91
C CYS A 80 20.32 0.41 -8.16
N LYS A 81 20.44 0.35 -6.82
CA LYS A 81 20.71 1.53 -5.97
C LYS A 81 19.67 2.63 -6.22
N GLU A 82 20.10 3.80 -6.71
CA GLU A 82 19.27 4.98 -6.97
C GLU A 82 18.85 5.11 -8.44
N ASP A 83 19.13 4.13 -9.29
CA ASP A 83 18.71 4.14 -10.70
C ASP A 83 17.25 3.68 -10.84
N VAL A 84 16.34 4.65 -11.02
CA VAL A 84 14.89 4.40 -11.16
C VAL A 84 14.55 3.61 -12.42
N ASP A 85 15.28 3.82 -13.53
CA ASP A 85 15.01 3.14 -14.80
C ASP A 85 15.34 1.64 -14.63
N CYS A 86 16.48 1.34 -13.99
CA CYS A 86 16.86 -0.02 -13.61
C CYS A 86 15.86 -0.65 -12.63
N VAL A 87 15.40 0.08 -11.61
CA VAL A 87 14.41 -0.43 -10.64
C VAL A 87 13.11 -0.82 -11.34
N ILE A 88 12.58 0.02 -12.23
CA ILE A 88 11.35 -0.27 -12.98
C ILE A 88 11.52 -1.52 -13.84
N GLU A 89 12.65 -1.63 -14.54
CA GLU A 89 12.95 -2.79 -15.39
C GLU A 89 13.05 -4.09 -14.58
N ARG A 90 13.77 -4.07 -13.45
CA ARG A 90 13.94 -5.25 -12.59
C ARG A 90 12.64 -5.60 -11.88
N LEU A 91 11.89 -4.63 -11.37
CA LEU A 91 10.58 -4.83 -10.77
C LEU A 91 9.63 -5.52 -11.76
N HIS A 92 9.55 -5.01 -12.99
CA HIS A 92 8.67 -5.57 -14.01
C HIS A 92 9.04 -7.02 -14.33
N LYS A 93 10.31 -7.33 -14.59
CA LYS A 93 10.79 -8.70 -14.82
C LYS A 93 10.52 -9.61 -13.61
N ARG A 94 10.82 -9.11 -12.42
CA ARG A 94 10.65 -9.82 -11.14
C ARG A 94 9.19 -10.16 -10.89
N SER A 95 8.27 -9.23 -11.15
CA SER A 95 6.82 -9.43 -10.98
C SER A 95 6.27 -10.49 -11.94
N ILE A 96 6.65 -10.44 -13.22
CA ILE A 96 6.26 -11.48 -14.19
C ILE A 96 6.78 -12.84 -13.75
N ALA A 97 8.07 -12.94 -13.42
CA ALA A 97 8.67 -14.21 -12.99
C ALA A 97 8.00 -14.76 -11.72
N PHE A 98 7.64 -13.89 -10.77
CA PHE A 98 6.88 -14.26 -9.57
C PHE A 98 5.49 -14.78 -9.90
N SER A 99 4.73 -14.07 -10.74
CA SER A 99 3.37 -14.45 -11.14
C SER A 99 3.32 -15.80 -11.86
N LEU A 100 4.39 -16.16 -12.58
CA LEU A 100 4.53 -17.43 -13.29
C LEU A 100 5.13 -18.55 -12.40
N GLY A 101 5.37 -18.30 -11.11
CA GLY A 101 5.97 -19.27 -10.19
C GLY A 101 7.43 -19.61 -10.50
N ARG A 102 8.12 -18.82 -11.34
CA ARG A 102 9.51 -19.06 -11.77
C ARG A 102 10.56 -18.67 -10.72
N THR A 103 10.14 -17.93 -9.71
CA THR A 103 10.97 -17.48 -8.60
C THR A 103 10.30 -17.82 -7.28
N LYS A 104 11.07 -18.28 -6.30
CA LYS A 104 10.58 -18.56 -4.95
C LYS A 104 11.09 -17.49 -3.97
N GLY A 105 10.36 -17.32 -2.87
CA GLY A 105 10.69 -16.35 -1.83
C GLY A 105 10.21 -14.94 -2.15
N ILE A 106 10.08 -14.16 -1.08
CA ILE A 106 9.70 -12.74 -1.11
C ILE A 106 10.90 -11.98 -0.54
N SER A 107 11.45 -11.07 -1.34
CA SER A 107 12.55 -10.18 -0.94
C SER A 107 12.04 -8.95 -0.20
N PHE A 108 12.97 -8.19 0.40
CA PHE A 108 12.64 -6.88 0.97
C PHE A 108 12.02 -5.96 -0.09
N ASP A 109 12.58 -5.90 -1.30
CA ASP A 109 12.07 -5.04 -2.36
C ASP A 109 10.68 -5.49 -2.84
N ASP A 110 10.44 -6.80 -2.92
CA ASP A 110 9.15 -7.36 -3.30
C ASP A 110 8.03 -6.85 -2.35
N ILE A 111 8.30 -6.82 -1.03
CA ILE A 111 7.33 -6.33 -0.03
C ILE A 111 6.96 -4.85 -0.27
N HIS A 112 7.88 -4.04 -0.80
CA HIS A 112 7.68 -2.61 -0.97
C HIS A 112 7.18 -2.21 -2.35
N PHE A 113 7.48 -3.01 -3.38
CA PHE A 113 7.25 -2.65 -4.78
C PHE A 113 6.26 -3.55 -5.51
N PHE A 114 5.95 -4.77 -5.03
CA PHE A 114 4.96 -5.61 -5.69
C PHE A 114 3.54 -5.08 -5.56
N PRO A 115 2.66 -5.32 -6.55
CA PRO A 115 1.27 -4.84 -6.55
C PRO A 115 0.57 -5.00 -5.21
N GLN A 116 -0.17 -3.96 -4.81
CA GLN A 116 -0.83 -3.90 -3.51
C GLN A 116 -1.81 -5.08 -3.34
N ASN A 117 -2.48 -5.48 -4.42
CA ASN A 117 -3.44 -6.58 -4.43
C ASN A 117 -2.79 -7.97 -4.27
N TRP A 118 -1.46 -8.10 -4.32
CA TRP A 118 -0.73 -9.35 -4.07
C TRP A 118 -0.44 -9.59 -2.59
N HIS A 119 -0.55 -8.55 -1.76
CA HIS A 119 -0.29 -8.66 -0.34
C HIS A 119 -1.47 -9.30 0.39
N CYS A 120 -1.20 -9.79 1.60
CA CYS A 120 -2.23 -10.15 2.57
C CYS A 120 -3.20 -11.27 2.15
N ASN A 121 -2.92 -12.02 1.08
CA ASN A 121 -3.88 -12.94 0.44
C ASN A 121 -5.19 -12.23 0.03
N MET A 122 -5.09 -10.96 -0.38
CA MET A 122 -6.26 -10.11 -0.66
C MET A 122 -7.22 -10.73 -1.68
N LYS A 123 -6.71 -11.51 -2.64
CA LYS A 123 -7.52 -12.26 -3.61
C LYS A 123 -8.66 -13.06 -2.98
N GLN A 124 -8.44 -13.62 -1.80
CA GLN A 124 -9.45 -14.45 -1.14
C GLN A 124 -10.55 -13.62 -0.47
N THR A 125 -10.34 -12.32 -0.30
CA THR A 125 -11.21 -11.44 0.50
C THR A 125 -11.88 -10.32 -0.29
N TYR A 126 -11.62 -10.22 -1.61
CA TYR A 126 -12.16 -9.17 -2.47
C TYR A 126 -13.67 -8.98 -2.32
N ASP A 127 -14.47 -10.05 -2.27
CA ASP A 127 -15.94 -9.97 -2.20
C ASP A 127 -16.46 -9.28 -0.92
N SER A 128 -15.66 -9.27 0.14
CA SER A 128 -16.02 -8.70 1.46
C SER A 128 -15.22 -7.44 1.82
N LEU A 129 -14.14 -7.16 1.10
CA LEU A 129 -13.17 -6.12 1.44
C LEU A 129 -13.63 -4.76 0.92
N LYS A 130 -13.68 -3.77 1.80
CA LYS A 130 -13.93 -2.36 1.44
C LYS A 130 -12.63 -1.62 1.19
N TYR A 131 -12.64 -0.66 0.27
CA TYR A 131 -11.47 0.13 -0.08
C TYR A 131 -11.63 1.60 0.32
N VAL A 132 -10.57 2.16 0.90
CA VAL A 132 -10.42 3.61 1.13
C VAL A 132 -9.24 4.08 0.29
N LYS A 133 -9.49 4.99 -0.67
CA LYS A 133 -8.43 5.58 -1.49
C LYS A 133 -7.61 6.55 -0.64
N PHE A 134 -6.29 6.35 -0.61
CA PHE A 134 -5.35 7.20 0.11
C PHE A 134 -5.25 8.57 -0.53
N ALA A 135 -5.33 9.62 0.28
CA ALA A 135 -4.94 10.96 -0.11
C ALA A 135 -3.82 11.49 0.79
N SER A 136 -3.02 12.41 0.26
CA SER A 136 -2.01 13.11 1.07
C SER A 136 -2.69 14.18 1.92
N PRO A 137 -2.25 14.48 3.15
CA PRO A 137 -2.82 15.53 4.01
C PRO A 137 -2.96 16.93 3.37
N LYS A 138 -2.21 17.19 2.29
CA LYS A 138 -2.26 18.45 1.52
C LYS A 138 -3.38 18.49 0.46
N ARG A 139 -4.00 17.35 0.16
CA ARG A 139 -5.05 17.20 -0.85
C ARG A 139 -6.43 17.34 -0.23
N LEU A 140 -7.39 17.87 -0.99
CA LEU A 140 -8.76 18.10 -0.49
C LEU A 140 -9.45 16.78 -0.11
N GLU A 141 -9.16 15.74 -0.90
CA GLU A 141 -9.62 14.36 -0.77
C GLU A 141 -9.15 13.69 0.53
N TYR A 142 -8.18 14.28 1.25
CA TYR A 142 -7.74 13.76 2.55
C TYR A 142 -8.87 13.76 3.57
N ARG A 143 -9.69 14.80 3.59
CA ARG A 143 -10.84 14.88 4.50
C ARG A 143 -11.84 13.78 4.20
N GLU A 144 -12.12 13.53 2.93
CA GLU A 144 -13.03 12.47 2.49
C GLU A 144 -12.50 11.09 2.86
N MET A 145 -11.19 10.85 2.68
CA MET A 145 -10.53 9.62 3.12
C MET A 145 -10.71 9.39 4.63
N VAL A 146 -10.42 10.42 5.45
CA VAL A 146 -10.55 10.34 6.91
C VAL A 146 -12.00 10.11 7.32
N GLU A 147 -12.96 10.83 6.75
CA GLU A 147 -14.38 10.65 7.06
C GLU A 147 -14.90 9.27 6.66
N LYS A 148 -14.46 8.74 5.50
CA LYS A 148 -14.80 7.37 5.09
C LYS A 148 -14.28 6.33 6.08
N MET A 149 -13.03 6.47 6.52
CA MET A 149 -12.46 5.60 7.56
C MET A 149 -13.22 5.71 8.88
N LEU A 150 -13.51 6.92 9.35
CA LEU A 150 -14.28 7.15 10.58
C LEU A 150 -15.71 6.61 10.49
N GLY A 151 -16.32 6.64 9.29
CA GLY A 151 -17.60 6.00 9.01
C GLY A 151 -17.56 4.49 9.29
N PHE A 152 -16.54 3.79 8.78
CA PHE A 152 -16.37 2.36 9.04
C PHE A 152 -16.25 2.02 10.53
N PHE A 153 -15.53 2.84 11.31
CA PHE A 153 -15.46 2.64 12.75
C PHE A 153 -16.80 2.93 13.45
N ARG A 154 -17.51 3.99 13.02
CA ARG A 154 -18.81 4.36 13.57
C ARG A 154 -19.87 3.29 13.32
N ASP A 155 -19.91 2.74 12.10
CA ASP A 155 -20.85 1.68 11.70
C ASP A 155 -20.64 0.38 12.50
N GLN A 156 -19.45 0.21 13.10
CA GLN A 156 -19.10 -0.91 13.98
C GLN A 156 -19.28 -0.60 15.47
N GLY A 157 -19.94 0.53 15.80
CA GLY A 157 -20.27 0.91 17.17
C GLY A 157 -19.09 1.42 18.00
N VAL A 158 -18.03 1.93 17.37
CA VAL A 158 -16.92 2.57 18.10
C VAL A 158 -17.39 3.86 18.75
N GLU A 159 -17.12 4.01 20.05
CA GLU A 159 -17.50 5.19 20.86
C GLU A 159 -16.98 6.50 20.28
N LEU A 160 -17.79 7.57 20.40
CA LEU A 160 -17.48 8.89 19.85
C LEU A 160 -16.15 9.47 20.35
N GLU A 161 -15.79 9.22 21.61
CA GLU A 161 -14.51 9.68 22.17
C GLU A 161 -13.30 9.04 21.46
N LYS A 162 -13.37 7.73 21.18
CA LYS A 162 -12.34 7.01 20.42
C LYS A 162 -12.27 7.50 18.97
N LEU A 163 -13.42 7.76 18.34
CA LEU A 163 -13.47 8.35 17.00
C LEU A 163 -12.81 9.75 16.98
N HIS A 164 -13.06 10.57 18.00
CA HIS A 164 -12.42 11.88 18.14
C HIS A 164 -10.90 11.76 18.29
N PHE A 165 -10.44 10.82 19.11
CA PHE A 165 -9.02 10.51 19.25
C PHE A 165 -8.39 10.12 17.91
N ILE A 166 -8.99 9.16 17.18
CA ILE A 166 -8.49 8.72 15.86
C ILE A 166 -8.42 9.89 14.89
N ARG A 167 -9.48 10.71 14.80
CA ARG A 167 -9.51 11.89 13.92
C ARG A 167 -8.37 12.85 14.26
N LYS A 168 -8.16 13.13 15.55
CA LYS A 168 -7.07 13.99 16.01
C LYS A 168 -5.71 13.42 15.63
N SER A 169 -5.46 12.13 15.90
CA SER A 169 -4.20 11.45 15.58
C SER A 169 -3.88 11.47 14.08
N LEU A 170 -4.88 11.24 13.21
CA LEU A 170 -4.70 11.31 11.77
C LEU A 170 -4.31 12.73 11.31
N ASN A 171 -4.93 13.75 11.89
CA ASN A 171 -4.67 15.15 11.52
C ASN A 171 -3.35 15.71 12.09
N THR A 172 -2.85 15.20 13.22
CA THR A 172 -1.61 15.70 13.84
C THR A 172 -0.35 14.93 13.42
N GLY A 173 -0.51 13.73 12.86
CA GLY A 173 0.60 12.89 12.44
C GLY A 173 1.07 13.19 11.02
N GLN A 174 2.24 13.81 10.86
CA GLN A 174 3.01 13.58 9.63
C GLN A 174 3.60 12.17 9.71
N THR A 175 3.28 11.31 8.74
CA THR A 175 3.92 10.00 8.67
C THR A 175 5.42 10.18 8.52
N ARG A 176 6.23 9.52 9.36
CA ARG A 176 7.70 9.54 9.34
C ARG A 176 8.32 9.33 7.94
N HIS A 177 7.59 8.64 7.07
CA HIS A 177 7.96 8.29 5.69
C HIS A 177 7.35 9.21 4.61
N SER A 178 6.88 10.42 4.97
CA SER A 178 6.34 11.34 3.95
C SER A 178 7.44 11.74 2.96
N THR A 179 7.23 11.44 1.68
CA THR A 179 8.15 11.73 0.56
C THR A 179 7.58 12.76 -0.42
N SER A 180 6.36 13.27 -0.18
CA SER A 180 5.62 14.11 -1.13
C SER A 180 6.22 15.48 -1.41
N ASN A 181 7.21 15.92 -0.61
CA ASN A 181 7.77 17.28 -0.67
C ASN A 181 9.23 17.31 -1.14
N LEU A 182 9.75 16.22 -1.69
CA LEU A 182 11.13 16.19 -2.15
C LEU A 182 11.16 16.60 -3.63
N ASP A 183 11.87 17.67 -3.96
CA ASP A 183 12.00 18.13 -5.36
C ASP A 183 12.58 17.02 -6.25
N GLN A 184 13.52 16.25 -5.69
CA GLN A 184 14.05 15.03 -6.30
C GLN A 184 12.94 14.03 -6.73
N ARG A 185 11.88 13.88 -5.93
CA ARG A 185 10.74 13.03 -6.29
C ARG A 185 10.04 13.55 -7.54
N LYS A 186 9.77 14.86 -7.59
CA LYS A 186 9.05 15.48 -8.72
C LYS A 186 9.85 15.35 -10.01
N GLU A 187 11.16 15.53 -9.95
CA GLU A 187 12.07 15.38 -11.08
C GLU A 187 12.08 13.94 -11.62
N ILE A 188 12.23 12.95 -10.73
CA ILE A 188 12.18 11.53 -11.10
C ILE A 188 10.82 11.17 -11.70
N GLU A 189 9.73 11.60 -11.06
CA GLU A 189 8.38 11.33 -11.53
C GLU A 189 8.13 11.95 -12.92
N ALA A 190 8.55 13.19 -13.15
CA ALA A 190 8.45 13.85 -14.45
C ALA A 190 9.26 13.11 -15.53
N LYS A 191 10.51 12.72 -15.23
CA LYS A 191 11.38 11.96 -16.14
C LYS A 191 10.72 10.63 -16.55
N VAL A 192 10.22 9.87 -15.57
CA VAL A 192 9.61 8.56 -15.83
C VAL A 192 8.30 8.72 -16.60
N ARG A 193 7.44 9.69 -16.23
CA ARG A 193 6.17 9.94 -16.93
C ARG A 193 6.36 10.35 -18.39
N ALA A 194 7.45 11.05 -18.71
CA ALA A 194 7.81 11.39 -20.09
C ALA A 194 8.35 10.20 -20.90
N ASN A 195 8.66 9.06 -20.26
CA ASN A 195 9.17 7.86 -20.92
C ASN A 195 8.08 6.79 -21.03
N SER A 196 7.48 6.67 -22.22
CA SER A 196 6.38 5.73 -22.50
C SER A 196 6.77 4.26 -22.26
N THR A 197 8.05 3.90 -22.42
CA THR A 197 8.53 2.53 -22.17
C THR A 197 8.55 2.20 -20.68
N LEU A 198 9.04 3.12 -19.84
CA LEU A 198 9.05 2.94 -18.40
C LEU A 198 7.62 2.96 -17.84
N MET A 199 6.78 3.89 -18.31
CA MET A 199 5.37 3.96 -17.91
C MET A 199 4.61 2.70 -18.30
N ARG A 200 4.84 2.14 -19.49
CA ARG A 200 4.24 0.86 -19.91
C ARG A 200 4.57 -0.27 -18.94
N LYS A 201 5.83 -0.37 -18.51
CA LYS A 201 6.26 -1.40 -17.54
C LYS A 201 5.59 -1.22 -16.19
N LEU A 202 5.45 0.02 -15.71
CA LEU A 202 4.72 0.33 -14.48
C LEU A 202 3.23 -0.04 -14.60
N VAL A 203 2.56 0.37 -15.69
CA VAL A 203 1.16 0.04 -15.95
C VAL A 203 0.97 -1.48 -16.03
N GLN A 204 1.82 -2.20 -16.75
CA GLN A 204 1.73 -3.67 -16.82
C GLN A 204 1.95 -4.34 -15.46
N THR A 205 2.87 -3.82 -14.65
CA THR A 205 3.14 -4.34 -13.31
C THR A 205 1.94 -4.14 -12.39
N PHE A 206 1.28 -2.97 -12.46
CA PHE A 206 0.21 -2.58 -11.53
C PHE A 206 -1.20 -2.61 -12.12
N TYR A 207 -1.38 -3.20 -13.30
CA TYR A 207 -2.65 -3.16 -14.04
C TYR A 207 -3.84 -3.62 -13.19
N PHE A 208 -3.67 -4.72 -12.45
CA PHE A 208 -4.74 -5.24 -11.60
C PHE A 208 -5.04 -4.35 -10.40
N ASP A 209 -4.05 -3.64 -9.84
CA ASP A 209 -4.33 -2.64 -8.79
C ASP A 209 -5.20 -1.51 -9.35
N MET A 210 -4.91 -1.05 -10.58
CA MET A 210 -5.69 0.02 -11.22
C MET A 210 -7.14 -0.40 -11.44
N ILE A 211 -7.37 -1.61 -11.97
CA ILE A 211 -8.71 -2.13 -12.22
C ILE A 211 -9.46 -2.43 -10.91
N LEU A 212 -8.84 -3.14 -9.97
CA LEU A 212 -9.50 -3.59 -8.74
C LEU A 212 -9.86 -2.42 -7.82
N PHE A 213 -9.04 -1.37 -7.79
CA PHE A 213 -9.20 -0.23 -6.89
C PHE A 213 -9.73 1.01 -7.59
N ASP A 214 -10.14 0.89 -8.85
CA ASP A 214 -10.77 1.95 -9.63
C ASP A 214 -9.85 3.20 -9.74
N PHE A 215 -8.58 2.99 -10.11
CA PHE A 215 -7.65 4.07 -10.43
C PHE A 215 -7.54 4.27 -11.94
N ASP A 216 -7.31 5.52 -12.34
CA ASP A 216 -7.12 5.87 -13.75
C ASP A 216 -5.90 5.15 -14.32
N ILE A 217 -6.07 4.57 -15.51
CA ILE A 217 -4.97 4.00 -16.28
C ILE A 217 -4.36 5.12 -17.11
N PRO A 218 -3.06 5.43 -16.95
CA PRO A 218 -2.40 6.45 -17.76
C PRO A 218 -2.57 6.18 -19.26
N ASN A 219 -2.96 7.21 -20.02
CA ASN A 219 -2.92 7.12 -21.47
C ASN A 219 -1.46 7.04 -21.90
N LEU A 220 -1.09 5.94 -22.55
CA LEU A 220 0.22 5.75 -23.14
C LEU A 220 0.02 5.95 -24.63
N ASP A 221 0.52 7.06 -25.18
CA ASP A 221 0.51 7.25 -26.63
C ASP A 221 1.27 6.05 -27.25
N PHE A 222 0.53 5.24 -28.02
CA PHE A 222 1.02 4.01 -28.65
C PHE A 222 1.51 4.29 -30.07
#